data_AF-A0A521P050-F1
#
_entry.id   AF-A0A521P050-F1
#
_cell.length_a   1.000
_cell.length_b   1.000
_cell.length_c   1.000
_cell.angle_alpha   90.00
_cell.angle_beta   90.00
_cell.angle_gamma   90.00
#
_symmetry.space_group_name_H-M   'P 1'
#
loop_
_entity.id
_entity.type
_entity.pdbx_description
1 polymer ?
#
loop_
_entity_poly.entity_id
_entity_poly.type
_entity_poly.pdbx_seq_one_letter_code
_entity_poly.pdbx_strand_id
1 'polypeptide(L)'
;MSDPFKIERMTSRPQFLAAAKGVSEARGAVVVQRLDRQDGAPTVRLGFTATRKVGNAVIRNRAKRRLREAARALAPLLAVAGSDYVFIARMGTADRPWDRLLDDVKSALTRLATPRPAPKSAPTTPATAGQDS
;
A
#
# COMPACT_ATOMS: atom_id res chain seq x y z
N MET A 1 1.32 -16.16 18.00
CA MET A 1 0.37 -15.24 18.64
C MET A 1 0.78 -13.84 18.22
N SER A 2 0.04 -13.22 17.31
CA SER A 2 0.32 -11.83 16.91
C SER A 2 -0.03 -10.94 18.09
N ASP A 3 0.94 -10.23 18.65
CA ASP A 3 0.65 -9.19 19.64
C ASP A 3 -0.43 -8.26 19.07
N PRO A 4 -1.46 -7.88 19.86
CA PRO A 4 -2.51 -7.00 19.40
C PRO A 4 -1.96 -5.58 19.25
N PHE A 5 -1.27 -5.33 18.14
CA PHE A 5 -0.87 -3.98 17.76
C PHE A 5 -2.11 -3.18 17.37
N LYS A 6 -2.16 -1.93 17.82
CA LYS A 6 -3.24 -1.02 17.46
C LYS A 6 -3.07 -0.57 16.00
N ILE A 7 -4.14 -0.68 15.22
CA ILE A 7 -4.18 -0.16 13.85
C ILE A 7 -4.79 1.24 13.86
N GLU A 8 -4.03 2.21 13.36
CA GLU A 8 -4.42 3.61 13.26
C GLU A 8 -4.44 4.07 11.80
N ARG A 9 -5.22 5.11 11.51
CA ARG A 9 -5.27 5.69 10.17
C ARG A 9 -4.26 6.83 10.04
N MET A 10 -3.46 6.82 8.98
CA MET A 10 -2.60 7.95 8.63
C MET A 10 -3.45 9.11 8.10
N THR A 11 -3.26 10.29 8.67
CA THR A 11 -4.01 11.52 8.32
C THR A 11 -3.11 12.66 7.92
N SER A 12 -1.84 12.69 8.36
CA SER A 12 -0.94 13.82 8.15
C SER A 12 0.00 13.59 6.96
N ARG A 13 0.19 14.63 6.13
CA ARG A 13 1.11 14.59 4.98
C ARG A 13 2.54 14.14 5.34
N PRO A 14 3.16 14.57 6.47
CA PRO A 14 4.49 14.09 6.84
C PRO A 14 4.58 12.58 7.00
N GLN A 15 3.54 11.93 7.56
CA GLN A 15 3.51 10.46 7.68
C GLN A 15 3.53 9.79 6.29
N PHE A 16 2.74 10.29 5.34
CA PHE A 16 2.74 9.76 3.96
C PHE A 16 4.10 9.93 3.27
N LEU A 17 4.75 11.09 3.46
CA LEU A 17 6.08 11.34 2.88
C LEU A 17 7.16 10.48 3.52
N ALA A 18 7.07 10.22 4.82
CA ALA A 18 7.97 9.30 5.51
C ALA A 18 7.82 7.88 4.97
N ALA A 19 6.58 7.36 4.90
CA ALA A 19 6.31 6.02 4.38
C ALA A 19 6.82 5.81 2.94
N ALA A 20 6.78 6.86 2.11
CA ALA A 20 7.32 6.82 0.75
C ALA A 20 8.85 6.65 0.67
N LYS A 21 9.59 6.93 1.75
CA LYS A 21 11.05 6.67 1.84
C LYS A 21 11.37 5.23 2.24
N GLY A 22 10.36 4.45 2.63
CA GLY A 22 10.51 3.06 3.00
C GLY A 22 10.65 2.12 1.80
N VAL A 23 10.52 0.82 2.06
CA VAL A 23 10.49 -0.19 1.01
C VAL A 23 9.11 -0.24 0.34
N SER A 24 9.05 -0.64 -0.92
CA SER A 24 7.78 -0.74 -1.65
C SER A 24 7.69 -2.02 -2.46
N GLU A 25 6.48 -2.55 -2.56
CA GLU A 25 6.17 -3.72 -3.39
C GLU A 25 4.94 -3.42 -4.24
N ALA A 26 5.07 -3.64 -5.55
CA ALA A 26 3.98 -3.52 -6.50
C ALA A 26 3.43 -4.90 -6.86
N ARG A 27 2.12 -5.10 -6.75
CA ARG A 27 1.43 -6.33 -7.13
C ARG A 27 0.14 -5.98 -7.87
N GLY A 28 0.00 -6.47 -9.09
CA GLY A 28 -1.16 -6.21 -9.93
C GLY A 28 -1.54 -4.72 -9.97
N ALA A 29 -2.72 -4.41 -9.44
CA ALA A 29 -3.26 -3.05 -9.44
C ALA A 29 -2.98 -2.25 -8.17
N VAL A 30 -2.03 -2.65 -7.32
CA VAL A 30 -1.70 -1.94 -6.07
C VAL A 30 -0.20 -1.81 -5.86
N VAL A 31 0.22 -0.72 -5.21
CA VAL A 31 1.54 -0.61 -4.58
C VAL A 31 1.32 -0.48 -3.09
N VAL A 32 2.12 -1.21 -2.31
CA VAL A 32 2.18 -1.05 -0.86
C VAL A 32 3.57 -0.57 -0.50
N GLN A 33 3.64 0.55 0.21
CA GLN A 33 4.87 1.05 0.82
C GLN A 33 4.86 0.67 2.30
N ARG A 34 6.02 0.28 2.84
CA ARG A 34 6.23 0.04 4.27
C ARG A 34 7.44 0.82 4.74
N LEU A 35 7.28 1.55 5.82
CA LEU A 35 8.37 2.11 6.60
C LEU A 35 8.35 1.50 8.00
N ASP A 36 9.47 0.94 8.43
CA ASP A 36 9.70 0.63 9.83
C ASP A 36 10.00 1.94 10.57
N ARG A 37 9.17 2.31 11.55
CA ARG A 37 9.35 3.59 12.26
C ARG A 37 10.48 3.54 13.26
N GLN A 38 10.86 2.35 13.74
CA GLN A 38 11.89 2.16 14.78
C GLN A 38 11.65 3.03 16.03
N ASP A 39 10.40 3.42 16.30
CA ASP A 39 10.01 4.31 17.40
C ASP A 39 9.59 3.54 18.67
N GLY A 40 9.71 2.21 18.66
CA GLY A 40 9.33 1.33 19.76
C GLY A 40 7.82 1.23 20.00
N ALA A 41 6.99 1.99 19.27
CA ALA A 41 5.55 1.96 19.45
C ALA A 41 4.95 0.75 18.69
N PRO A 42 4.20 -0.14 19.37
CA PRO A 42 3.61 -1.33 18.75
C PRO A 42 2.31 -0.96 18.00
N THR A 43 2.32 0.11 17.22
CA THR A 43 1.17 0.56 16.43
C THR A 43 1.47 0.52 14.95
N VAL A 44 0.47 0.12 14.17
CA VAL A 44 0.53 0.11 12.71
C VAL A 44 -0.31 1.27 12.19
N ARG A 45 0.24 2.10 11.30
CA ARG A 45 -0.55 3.15 10.66
C ARG A 45 -0.82 2.80 9.20
N LEU A 46 -2.06 2.96 8.76
CA LEU A 46 -2.49 2.68 7.38
C LEU A 46 -2.89 3.96 6.66
N GLY A 47 -2.27 4.22 5.52
CA GLY A 47 -2.56 5.30 4.60
C GLY A 47 -3.10 4.79 3.28
N PHE A 48 -3.99 5.56 2.64
CA PHE A 48 -4.59 5.20 1.35
C PHE A 48 -4.50 6.35 0.39
N THR A 49 -3.91 6.12 -0.78
CA THR A 49 -3.79 7.11 -1.83
C THR A 49 -4.28 6.55 -3.17
N ALA A 50 -4.78 7.43 -4.03
CA ALA A 50 -5.16 7.08 -5.39
C ALA A 50 -4.68 8.21 -6.30
N THR A 51 -3.85 7.87 -7.29
CA THR A 51 -3.29 8.86 -8.20
C THR A 51 -4.36 9.39 -9.16
N ARG A 52 -4.12 10.56 -9.76
CA ARG A 52 -5.01 11.12 -10.80
C ARG A 52 -5.15 10.19 -12.01
N LYS A 53 -4.12 9.37 -12.28
CA LYS A 53 -4.10 8.39 -13.38
C LYS A 53 -5.12 7.26 -13.21
N VAL A 54 -5.61 7.01 -11.99
CA VAL A 54 -6.60 5.95 -11.73
C VAL A 54 -7.96 6.26 -12.36
N GLY A 55 -8.30 7.54 -12.52
CA GLY A 55 -9.57 7.98 -13.10
C GLY A 55 -10.18 9.18 -12.37
N ASN A 56 -11.47 9.41 -12.63
CA ASN A 56 -12.23 10.50 -12.01
C ASN A 56 -12.39 10.33 -10.48
N ALA A 57 -13.01 11.31 -9.82
CA ALA A 57 -13.20 11.29 -8.37
C ALA A 57 -13.95 10.04 -7.88
N VAL A 58 -14.95 9.57 -8.62
CA VAL A 58 -15.76 8.39 -8.27
C VAL A 58 -14.91 7.12 -8.31
N ILE A 59 -14.16 6.91 -9.40
CA ILE A 59 -13.28 5.75 -9.58
C ILE A 59 -12.19 5.75 -8.50
N ARG A 60 -11.56 6.89 -8.22
CA ARG A 60 -10.55 7.02 -7.14
C ARG A 60 -11.14 6.72 -5.77
N ASN A 61 -12.34 7.19 -5.47
CA ASN A 61 -12.99 6.94 -4.20
C ASN A 61 -13.39 5.46 -4.06
N ARG A 62 -13.88 4.83 -5.14
CA ARG A 62 -14.15 3.39 -5.18
C ARG A 62 -12.87 2.58 -4.95
N ALA A 63 -11.77 2.90 -5.64
CA ALA A 63 -10.48 2.25 -5.42
C ALA A 63 -10.01 2.38 -3.96
N LYS A 64 -10.07 3.58 -3.37
CA LYS A 64 -9.73 3.78 -1.94
C LYS A 64 -10.63 3.00 -0.99
N ARG A 65 -11.94 2.88 -1.29
CA ARG A 65 -12.88 2.07 -0.51
C ARG A 65 -12.48 0.59 -0.54
N ARG A 66 -12.22 0.04 -1.73
CA ARG A 66 -11.80 -1.36 -1.91
C ARG A 66 -10.47 -1.64 -1.19
N LEU A 67 -9.48 -0.76 -1.32
CA LEU A 67 -8.20 -0.91 -0.61
C LEU A 67 -8.37 -0.87 0.91
N ARG A 68 -9.27 -0.03 1.43
CA ARG A 68 -9.57 0.02 2.87
C ARG A 68 -10.13 -1.29 3.38
N GLU A 69 -11.09 -1.88 2.66
CA GLU A 69 -11.65 -3.19 3.05
C GLU A 69 -10.59 -4.29 2.97
N ALA A 70 -9.74 -4.28 1.92
CA ALA A 70 -8.70 -5.30 1.77
C ALA A 70 -7.65 -5.20 2.88
N ALA A 71 -7.24 -3.97 3.21
CA ALA A 71 -6.32 -3.71 4.31
C ALA A 71 -6.96 -4.08 5.67
N ARG A 72 -8.26 -3.82 5.88
CA ARG A 72 -8.96 -4.22 7.09
C ARG A 72 -8.96 -5.73 7.30
N ALA A 73 -9.11 -6.50 6.22
CA ALA A 73 -9.08 -7.96 6.28
C ALA A 73 -7.67 -8.53 6.51
N LEU A 74 -6.63 -7.91 5.93
CA LEU A 74 -5.29 -8.50 5.85
C LEU A 74 -4.25 -7.89 6.79
N ALA A 75 -4.36 -6.59 7.11
CA ALA A 75 -3.39 -5.92 7.97
C ALA A 75 -3.30 -6.51 9.39
N PRO A 76 -4.41 -6.87 10.08
CA PRO A 76 -4.32 -7.52 11.39
C PRO A 76 -3.55 -8.85 11.38
N LEU A 77 -3.49 -9.52 10.22
CA LEU A 77 -2.89 -10.84 10.07
C LEU A 77 -1.42 -10.78 9.60
N LEU A 78 -1.08 -9.79 8.77
CA LEU A 78 0.18 -9.77 8.02
C LEU A 78 1.03 -8.52 8.27
N ALA A 79 0.47 -7.47 8.88
CA ALA A 79 1.25 -6.27 9.16
C ALA A 79 2.24 -6.52 10.30
N VAL A 80 3.42 -5.92 10.14
CA VAL A 80 4.45 -5.85 11.19
C VAL A 80 4.18 -4.65 12.09
N ALA A 81 4.17 -4.86 13.41
CA ALA A 81 4.02 -3.80 14.40
C ALA A 81 5.13 -2.72 14.27
N GLY A 82 4.81 -1.48 14.65
CA GLY A 82 5.75 -0.35 14.54
C GLY A 82 6.02 0.11 13.11
N SER A 83 5.25 -0.37 12.12
CA SER A 83 5.41 0.03 10.72
C SER A 83 4.25 0.90 10.22
N ASP A 84 4.57 1.82 9.31
CA ASP A 84 3.62 2.60 8.55
C ASP A 84 3.45 1.98 7.15
N TYR A 85 2.19 1.76 6.74
CA TYR A 85 1.84 1.21 5.44
C TYR A 85 1.05 2.22 4.62
N VAL A 86 1.44 2.46 3.37
CA VAL A 86 0.66 3.25 2.43
C VAL A 86 0.25 2.40 1.24
N PHE A 87 -1.06 2.23 1.06
CA PHE A 87 -1.65 1.56 -0.09
C PHE A 87 -1.94 2.59 -1.18
N ILE A 88 -1.36 2.38 -2.35
CA ILE A 88 -1.48 3.25 -3.51
C ILE A 88 -2.27 2.50 -4.59
N ALA A 89 -3.45 3.00 -4.92
CA ALA A 89 -4.24 2.49 -6.04
C ALA A 89 -3.56 2.82 -7.38
N ARG A 90 -3.46 1.82 -8.25
CA ARG A 90 -3.06 1.98 -9.67
C ARG A 90 -4.30 1.92 -10.57
N MET A 91 -4.10 2.05 -11.89
CA MET A 91 -5.19 1.84 -12.84
C MET A 91 -5.75 0.42 -12.68
N GLY A 92 -7.08 0.29 -12.82
CA GLY A 92 -7.76 -1.00 -12.69
C GLY A 92 -8.07 -1.44 -11.25
N THR A 93 -7.56 -0.77 -10.19
CA THR A 93 -7.90 -1.17 -8.79
C THR A 93 -9.40 -1.14 -8.51
N ALA A 94 -10.12 -0.19 -9.12
CA ALA A 94 -11.55 -0.01 -8.88
C ALA A 94 -12.38 -1.20 -9.40
N ASP A 95 -12.00 -1.76 -10.55
CA ASP A 95 -12.75 -2.80 -11.26
C ASP A 95 -12.15 -4.20 -11.10
N ARG A 96 -10.95 -4.31 -10.52
CA ARG A 96 -10.29 -5.60 -10.29
C ARG A 96 -11.17 -6.52 -9.45
N PRO A 97 -11.36 -7.79 -9.83
CA PRO A 97 -12.10 -8.77 -9.03
C PRO A 97 -11.63 -8.79 -7.57
N TRP A 98 -12.56 -8.96 -6.64
CA TRP A 98 -12.27 -8.81 -5.21
C TRP A 98 -11.18 -9.77 -4.73
N ASP A 99 -11.27 -11.05 -5.08
CA ASP A 99 -10.31 -12.06 -4.65
C ASP A 99 -8.90 -11.77 -5.19
N ARG A 100 -8.81 -11.29 -6.45
CA ARG A 100 -7.55 -10.87 -7.04
C ARG A 100 -6.96 -9.63 -6.37
N LEU A 101 -7.80 -8.72 -5.89
CA LEU A 101 -7.33 -7.57 -5.12
C LEU A 101 -6.82 -8.01 -3.74
N LEU A 102 -7.50 -8.96 -3.08
CA LEU A 102 -7.04 -9.54 -1.82
C LEU A 102 -5.70 -10.26 -2.03
N ASP A 103 -5.55 -11.06 -3.09
CA ASP A 103 -4.31 -11.75 -3.42
C ASP A 103 -3.16 -10.78 -3.67
N ASP A 104 -3.39 -9.70 -4.42
CA ASP A 104 -2.38 -8.68 -4.67
C ASP A 104 -1.89 -8.04 -3.35
N VAL A 105 -2.84 -7.64 -2.49
CA VAL A 105 -2.54 -7.01 -1.20
C VAL A 105 -1.85 -7.99 -0.25
N LYS A 106 -2.35 -9.21 -0.15
CA LYS A 106 -1.77 -10.30 0.66
C LYS A 106 -0.33 -10.57 0.22
N SER A 107 -0.11 -10.70 -1.08
CA SER A 107 1.22 -10.94 -1.66
C SER A 107 2.18 -9.78 -1.36
N ALA A 108 1.71 -8.54 -1.47
CA ALA A 108 2.52 -7.37 -1.15
C ALA A 108 2.87 -7.32 0.35
N LEU A 109 1.90 -7.51 1.25
CA LEU A 109 2.13 -7.49 2.70
C LEU A 109 3.06 -8.62 3.16
N THR A 110 2.82 -9.85 2.69
CA THR A 110 3.68 -11.00 3.01
C THR A 110 5.13 -10.74 2.60
N ARG A 111 5.30 -10.14 1.40
CA ARG A 111 6.63 -9.83 0.87
C ARG A 111 7.33 -8.72 1.66
N LEU A 112 6.58 -7.73 2.15
CA LEU A 112 7.08 -6.61 2.96
C LEU A 112 7.35 -6.98 4.42
N ALA A 113 6.66 -8.01 4.93
CA ALA A 113 6.83 -8.51 6.30
C ALA A 113 8.13 -9.32 6.47
N THR A 114 8.67 -9.90 5.40
CA THR A 114 9.95 -10.62 5.45
C THR A 114 11.11 -9.62 5.49
N PRO A 115 11.99 -9.64 6.51
CA PRO A 115 13.18 -8.81 6.54
C PRO A 115 14.10 -9.22 5.38
N ARG A 116 14.26 -8.34 4.41
CA ARG A 116 15.25 -8.47 3.34
C ARG A 116 16.04 -7.17 3.28
N PRO A 117 17.36 -7.21 3.06
CA PRO A 117 18.12 -6.00 2.73
C PRO A 117 17.41 -5.27 1.57
N ALA A 118 17.20 -3.98 1.74
CA ALA A 118 16.42 -3.15 0.84
C ALA A 118 16.94 -3.31 -0.60
N PRO A 119 16.13 -3.74 -1.58
CA PRO A 119 16.51 -3.53 -2.97
C PRO A 119 16.52 -2.01 -3.20
N LYS A 120 17.66 -1.50 -3.71
CA LYS A 120 17.78 -0.13 -4.22
C LYS A 120 16.57 0.13 -5.12
N SER A 121 15.87 1.22 -4.83
CA SER A 121 14.74 1.78 -5.55
C SER A 121 14.73 1.33 -7.02
N ALA A 122 13.85 0.38 -7.35
CA ALA A 122 13.60 0.10 -8.76
C ALA A 122 13.09 1.42 -9.37
N PRO A 123 13.68 1.91 -10.48
CA PRO A 123 13.21 3.12 -11.11
C PRO A 123 11.74 2.92 -11.44
N THR A 124 10.91 3.85 -10.97
CA THR A 124 9.54 3.98 -11.46
C THR A 124 9.69 4.28 -12.95
N THR A 125 9.56 3.27 -13.80
CA THR A 125 9.32 3.50 -15.22
C THR A 125 8.06 4.37 -15.28
N PRO A 126 8.14 5.62 -15.73
CA PRO A 126 6.93 6.30 -16.14
C PRO A 126 6.42 5.48 -17.32
N ALA A 127 5.24 4.90 -17.19
CA ALA A 127 4.54 4.34 -18.35
C ALA A 127 4.54 5.41 -19.44
N THR A 128 5.26 5.08 -20.51
CA THR A 128 5.52 5.81 -21.74
C THR A 128 4.30 6.60 -22.20
N ALA A 129 4.50 7.92 -22.37
CA ALA A 129 3.78 8.68 -23.37
C ALA A 129 4.40 8.34 -24.73
N GLY A 130 3.56 8.08 -25.74
CA GLY A 130 3.97 7.95 -27.14
C GLY A 130 3.89 6.54 -27.69
N GLN A 131 2.82 6.27 -28.46
CA GLN A 131 2.98 5.62 -29.75
C GLN A 131 1.98 6.24 -30.73
N ASP A 132 2.55 6.77 -31.80
CA ASP A 132 1.97 7.54 -32.87
C ASP A 132 1.09 6.68 -33.78
N SER A 133 0.05 7.31 -34.34
CA SER A 133 -0.36 7.25 -35.74
C SER A 133 -1.39 8.35 -36.01
#